data_AF-A0A1Q5K9Z5-F1
#
_entry.id   AF-A0A1Q5K9Z5-F1
#
_cell.length_a   1.000
_cell.length_b   1.000
_cell.length_c   1.000
_cell.angle_alpha   90.00
_cell.angle_beta   90.00
_cell.angle_gamma   90.00
#
_symmetry.space_group_name_H-M   'P 1'
#
loop_
_entity.id
_entity.type
_entity.pdbx_description
1 polymer ?
#
loop_
_entity_poly.entity_id
_entity_poly.type
_entity_poly.pdbx_seq_one_letter_code
_entity_poly.pdbx_strand_id
1 'polypeptide(L)' 'MSTPEEPEPCRTCQEFDLAEAVARSERDGSRETDARVLRRRHAEAEHGGVSPTSSRQAP' A
#
# COMPACT_ATOMS: atom_id res chain seq x y z
N MET A 1 -0.07 23.94 21.01
CA MET A 1 0.23 22.58 21.52
C MET A 1 0.37 21.70 20.31
N SER A 2 1.56 21.18 20.04
CA SER A 2 1.85 20.34 18.89
C SER A 2 1.15 18.98 19.08
N THR A 3 0.19 18.68 18.22
CA THR A 3 -0.45 17.35 18.14
C THR A 3 0.66 16.33 17.85
N PRO A 4 0.70 15.18 18.55
CA PRO A 4 1.71 14.16 18.30
C PRO A 4 1.68 13.79 16.82
N GLU A 5 2.86 13.82 16.19
CA GLU A 5 3.08 13.44 14.80
C GLU A 5 2.62 11.99 14.62
N GLU A 6 1.35 11.81 14.23
CA GLU A 6 0.90 10.56 13.63
C GLU A 6 1.88 10.29 12.48
N PRO A 7 2.50 9.11 12.39
CA PRO A 7 3.42 8.81 11.31
C PRO A 7 2.67 9.07 10.00
N GLU A 8 3.12 10.10 9.27
CA GLU A 8 2.45 10.51 8.04
C GLU A 8 2.31 9.26 7.15
N PRO A 9 1.09 8.92 6.71
CA PRO A 9 0.87 7.72 5.92
C PRO A 9 1.76 7.80 4.68
N CYS A 10 2.51 6.72 4.40
CA CYS A 10 3.52 6.74 3.36
C CYS A 10 2.93 7.23 2.03
N ARG A 11 3.44 8.37 1.55
CA ARG A 11 2.95 9.03 0.32
C ARG A 11 3.05 8.11 -0.88
N THR A 12 4.16 7.41 -1.01
CA THR A 12 4.40 6.46 -2.10
C THR A 12 3.45 5.27 -2.07
N CYS A 13 3.09 4.74 -0.90
CA CYS A 13 2.04 3.71 -0.79
C CYS A 13 0.69 4.24 -1.30
N GLN A 14 0.31 5.46 -0.91
CA GLN A 14 -0.94 6.09 -1.37
C GLN A 14 -0.96 6.34 -2.88
N GLU A 15 0.17 6.72 -3.46
CA GLU A 15 0.30 6.90 -4.91
C GLU A 15 0.06 5.60 -5.67
N PHE A 16 0.57 4.47 -5.17
CA PHE A 16 0.31 3.16 -5.77
C PHE A 16 -1.15 2.71 -5.64
N ASP A 17 -1.78 2.95 -4.48
CA ASP A 17 -3.22 2.68 -4.30
C ASP A 17 -4.08 3.52 -5.26
N LEU A 18 -3.71 4.78 -5.47
CA LEU A 18 -4.41 5.65 -6.42
C LEU A 18 -4.20 5.19 -7.87
N ALA A 19 -2.97 4.80 -8.23
CA ALA A 19 -2.67 4.25 -9.55
C ALA A 19 -3.44 2.94 -9.80
N GLU A 20 -3.56 2.06 -8.81
CA GLU A 20 -4.38 0.85 -8.88
C GLU A 20 -5.86 1.21 -9.14
N ALA A 21 -6.41 2.16 -8.38
CA ALA A 21 -7.81 2.57 -8.52
C ALA A 21 -8.12 3.20 -9.89
N VAL A 22 -7.19 4.01 -10.41
CA VAL A 22 -7.27 4.59 -11.76
C VAL A 22 -7.21 3.48 -12.81
N ALA A 23 -6.21 2.59 -12.74
CA ALA A 23 -6.06 1.48 -13.68
C ALA A 23 -7.29 0.55 -13.69
N ARG A 24 -7.85 0.26 -12.51
CA ARG A 24 -9.08 -0.51 -12.37
C ARG A 24 -10.27 0.18 -13.03
N SER A 25 -10.36 1.51 -12.89
CA SER A 25 -11.41 2.32 -13.53
C SER A 25 -11.26 2.33 -15.05
N GLU A 26 -10.02 2.36 -15.55
CA GLU A 26 -9.69 2.26 -16.98
C GLU A 26 -9.82 0.83 -17.54
N ARG A 27 -10.00 -0.18 -16.68
CA ARG A 27 -9.90 -1.62 -17.01
C ARG A 27 -8.54 -2.02 -17.60
N ASP A 28 -7.48 -1.32 -17.20
CA ASP A 28 -6.11 -1.68 -17.53
C ASP A 28 -5.56 -2.67 -16.49
N GLY A 29 -5.75 -3.97 -16.76
CA GLY A 29 -5.30 -5.04 -15.86
C GLY A 29 -3.77 -5.14 -15.72
N SER A 30 -3.02 -4.64 -16.70
CA SER A 30 -1.55 -4.60 -16.63
C SER A 30 -1.10 -3.57 -15.60
N ARG A 31 -1.63 -2.34 -15.70
CA ARG A 31 -1.32 -1.26 -14.74
C ARG A 31 -1.83 -1.56 -13.34
N GLU A 32 -2.99 -2.18 -13.21
CA GLU A 32 -3.52 -2.60 -11.90
C GLU A 32 -2.54 -3.56 -11.20
N THR A 33 -2.04 -4.54 -11.94
CA THR A 33 -1.09 -5.53 -11.41
C THR A 33 0.27 -4.88 -11.10
N ASP A 34 0.76 -4.00 -11.97
CA ASP A 34 2.03 -3.30 -11.78
C ASP A 34 2.01 -2.43 -10.52
N ALA A 35 0.94 -1.65 -10.31
CA ALA A 35 0.77 -0.83 -9.11
C ALA A 35 0.79 -1.67 -7.81
N ARG A 36 0.13 -2.84 -7.81
CA ARG A 36 0.18 -3.77 -6.66
C ARG A 36 1.58 -4.30 -6.39
N VAL A 37 2.31 -4.67 -7.44
CA VAL A 37 3.69 -5.18 -7.32
C VAL A 37 4.62 -4.10 -6.80
N LEU A 38 4.52 -2.88 -7.32
CA LEU A 38 5.31 -1.73 -6.87
C LEU A 38 5.02 -1.38 -5.41
N ARG A 39 3.74 -1.35 -4.99
CA ARG A 39 3.37 -1.14 -3.59
C ARG A 39 3.98 -2.19 -2.67
N ARG A 40 3.90 -3.46 -3.07
CA ARG A 40 4.46 -4.56 -2.28
C ARG A 40 5.98 -4.42 -2.12
N ARG A 41 6.70 -4.18 -3.22
CA ARG A 41 8.16 -3.98 -3.19
C ARG A 41 8.55 -2.79 -2.33
N HIS A 42 7.82 -1.69 -2.44
CA HIS A 42 8.04 -0.53 -1.61
C HIS A 42 7.81 -0.84 -0.12
N ALA A 43 6.73 -1.55 0.22
CA ALA A 43 6.48 -1.96 1.60
C ALA A 43 7.55 -2.94 2.12
N GLU A 44 8.07 -3.82 1.27
CA GLU A 44 9.18 -4.72 1.61
C GLU A 44 10.49 -3.95 1.85
N ALA A 45 10.77 -2.92 1.04
CA ALA A 45 12.00 -2.11 1.12
C ALA A 45 11.97 -1.05 2.24
N GLU A 46 10.88 -0.28 2.31
CA GLU A 46 10.77 0.92 3.15
C GLU A 46 10.01 0.67 4.47
N HIS A 47 9.18 -0.38 4.51
CA HIS A 47 8.38 -0.73 5.70
C HIS A 47 8.76 -2.09 6.30
N GLY A 48 9.84 -2.73 5.81
CA GLY A 48 10.37 -3.97 6.37
C GLY A 48 9.46 -5.20 6.21
N GLY A 49 8.51 -5.18 5.26
CA GLY A 49 7.66 -6.32 4.95
C GLY A 49 6.54 -6.55 5.97
N VAL A 50 5.72 -5.54 6.24
CA VAL A 50 4.42 -5.76 6.89
C VAL A 50 3.46 -6.42 5.91
N SER A 51 3.56 -7.74 5.80
CA SER A 51 2.38 -8.53 5.44
C SER A 51 1.36 -8.31 6.56
N PRO A 52 0.14 -7.79 6.31
CA PRO A 52 -0.93 -7.84 7.30
C PRO A 52 -1.43 -9.28 7.40
N THR A 53 -0.59 -10.17 7.89
CA THR A 53 -0.94 -11.54 8.25
C THR A 53 -0.64 -11.72 9.74
N SER A 54 -1.42 -11.04 10.56
CA SER A 54 -1.63 -11.45 11.95
C SER A 54 -3.02 -11.05 12.39
N SER A 55 -3.98 -11.86 11.98
CA SER A 55 -5.23 -12.07 12.71
C SER A 55 -5.78 -13.44 12.31
N ARG A 56 -5.01 -14.50 12.59
CA ARG A 56 -5.62 -15.82 12.77
C ARG A 56 -5.93 -15.95 14.26
N GLN A 57 -7.17 -15.60 14.57
CA GLN A 57 -7.84 -15.74 15.86
C GLN A 57 -7.64 -17.18 16.39
N ALA A 58 -7.16 -17.32 17.63
CA ALA A 58 -7.12 -18.58 18.36
C ALA A 58 -8.40 -18.70 19.22
N PRO A 59 -8.96 -19.92 19.39
CA PRO A 59 -10.19 -20.15 20.16
C PRO A 59 -10.01 -19.95 21.67
#